data_AF-A0A1W9UYV2-F1
#
_entry.id   AF-A0A1W9UYV2-F1
#
_cell.length_a   1.000
_cell.length_b   1.000
_cell.length_c   1.000
_cell.angle_alpha   90.00
_cell.angle_beta   90.00
_cell.angle_gamma   90.00
#
_symmetry.space_group_name_H-M   'P 1'
#
loop_
_entity.id
_entity.type
_entity.pdbx_description
1 polymer ?
#
loop_
_entity_poly.entity_id
_entity_poly.type
_entity_poly.pdbx_seq_one_letter_code
_entity_poly.pdbx_strand_id
1 'polypeptide(L)'
;MIQEREFTWFQNLQARISSVDADLRRGYWMVLVVLGVALTFYIGHHPDLHKGAMSSSRNQFSSTTFPVQAAAWVEKYPPEGEMFNYFPWGGYLLYRLWPAQNVFIDGQTDFYGETLTRQYERVITLGDGWEDVLEQYGVDWVIMPVDSALSDALRAELTWEVAYEDATAIIFVR
;
A
#
# COMPACT_ATOMS: atom_id res chain seq x y z
N MET A 1 -42.41 -34.10 -2.12
CA MET A 1 -42.79 -32.97 -1.24
C MET A 1 -41.80 -31.81 -1.24
N ILE A 2 -40.48 -32.01 -1.35
CA ILE A 2 -39.48 -30.90 -1.35
C ILE A 2 -39.48 -30.14 -2.69
N GLN A 3 -39.59 -30.86 -3.81
CA GLN A 3 -39.50 -30.30 -5.17
C GLN A 3 -40.67 -29.35 -5.54
N GLU A 4 -41.88 -29.61 -5.04
CA GLU A 4 -43.05 -28.74 -5.27
C GLU A 4 -42.98 -27.42 -4.46
N ARG A 5 -42.30 -27.44 -3.31
CA ARG A 5 -42.08 -26.25 -2.48
C ARG A 5 -41.11 -25.27 -3.12
N GLU A 6 -40.06 -25.76 -3.77
CA GLU A 6 -39.14 -24.91 -4.52
C GLU A 6 -39.81 -24.32 -5.76
N PHE A 7 -40.57 -25.14 -6.51
CA PHE A 7 -41.28 -24.69 -7.70
C PHE A 7 -42.29 -23.57 -7.42
N THR A 8 -43.06 -23.70 -6.33
CA THR A 8 -44.01 -22.67 -5.89
C THR A 8 -43.31 -21.42 -5.34
N TRP A 9 -42.14 -21.57 -4.70
CA TRP A 9 -41.32 -20.43 -4.29
C TRP A 9 -40.82 -19.61 -5.49
N PHE A 10 -40.32 -20.27 -6.54
CA PHE A 10 -39.88 -19.59 -7.77
C PHE A 10 -41.02 -18.88 -8.48
N GLN A 11 -42.19 -19.50 -8.60
CA GLN A 11 -43.35 -18.88 -9.22
C GLN A 11 -43.85 -17.65 -8.44
N ASN A 12 -43.86 -17.74 -7.11
CA ASN A 12 -44.21 -16.61 -6.25
C ASN A 12 -43.18 -15.47 -6.34
N LEU A 13 -41.89 -15.81 -6.42
CA LEU A 13 -40.82 -14.82 -6.61
C LEU A 13 -40.97 -14.12 -7.97
N GLN A 14 -41.23 -14.88 -9.03
CA GLN A 14 -41.37 -14.34 -10.38
C GLN A 14 -42.64 -13.49 -10.55
N ALA A 15 -43.73 -13.85 -9.86
CA ALA A 15 -44.93 -13.01 -9.80
C ALA A 15 -44.68 -11.69 -9.04
N ARG A 16 -43.91 -11.73 -7.93
CA ARG A 16 -43.53 -10.53 -7.17
C ARG A 16 -42.58 -9.63 -7.94
N ILE A 17 -41.60 -10.20 -8.63
CA ILE A 17 -40.68 -9.44 -9.48
C ILE A 17 -41.45 -8.79 -10.63
N SER A 18 -42.31 -9.54 -11.33
CA SER A 18 -43.07 -9.00 -12.47
C SER A 18 -44.14 -7.97 -12.07
N SER A 19 -44.72 -8.05 -10.87
CA SER A 19 -45.62 -7.01 -10.35
C SER A 19 -44.86 -5.71 -10.02
N VAL A 20 -43.68 -5.83 -9.41
CA VAL A 20 -42.78 -4.68 -9.15
C VAL A 20 -42.32 -4.06 -10.47
N ASP A 21 -42.00 -4.88 -11.47
CA ASP A 21 -41.56 -4.43 -12.79
C ASP A 21 -42.70 -3.81 -13.62
N ALA A 22 -43.94 -4.29 -13.45
CA ALA A 22 -45.14 -3.71 -14.07
C ALA A 22 -45.50 -2.33 -13.50
N ASP A 23 -45.32 -2.12 -12.19
CA ASP A 23 -45.52 -0.81 -11.54
C ASP A 23 -44.37 0.18 -11.81
N LEU A 24 -43.16 -0.32 -12.11
CA LEU A 24 -41.96 0.50 -12.36
C LEU A 24 -41.75 0.92 -13.83
N ARG A 25 -42.68 0.61 -14.74
CA ARG A 25 -42.59 0.87 -16.20
C ARG A 25 -42.39 2.33 -16.64
N ARG A 26 -42.33 3.30 -15.73
CA ARG A 26 -42.35 4.74 -16.05
C ARG A 26 -41.03 5.49 -15.80
N GLY A 27 -39.90 4.78 -15.65
CA GLY A 27 -38.57 5.42 -15.53
C GLY A 27 -38.30 6.10 -14.19
N TYR A 28 -39.21 5.99 -13.21
CA TYR A 28 -39.03 6.55 -11.86
C TYR A 28 -37.82 5.99 -11.12
N TRP A 29 -37.39 4.76 -11.45
CA TRP A 29 -36.17 4.18 -10.89
C TRP A 29 -34.91 4.98 -11.28
N MET A 30 -34.87 5.59 -12.48
CA MET A 30 -33.77 6.45 -12.91
C MET A 30 -33.76 7.74 -12.09
N VAL A 31 -34.95 8.30 -11.80
CA VAL A 31 -35.09 9.47 -10.93
C VAL A 31 -34.59 9.16 -9.52
N LEU A 32 -34.93 7.99 -8.98
CA LEU A 32 -34.42 7.56 -7.66
C LEU A 32 -32.89 7.38 -7.65
N VAL A 33 -32.31 6.84 -8.73
CA VAL A 33 -30.85 6.73 -8.86
C VAL A 33 -30.21 8.12 -8.94
N VAL A 34 -30.74 9.03 -9.76
CA VAL A 34 -30.23 10.40 -9.90
C VAL A 34 -30.36 11.17 -8.58
N LEU A 35 -31.49 11.05 -7.89
CA LEU A 35 -31.69 11.65 -6.57
C LEU A 35 -30.75 11.04 -5.52
N GLY A 36 -30.51 9.73 -5.58
CA GLY A 36 -29.53 9.06 -4.72
C GLY A 36 -28.11 9.56 -4.94
N VAL A 37 -27.68 9.71 -6.21
CA VAL A 37 -26.37 10.26 -6.57
C VAL A 37 -26.27 11.75 -6.23
N ALA A 38 -27.31 12.53 -6.47
CA ALA A 38 -27.34 13.94 -6.09
C ALA A 38 -27.29 14.11 -4.57
N LEU A 39 -27.96 13.23 -3.81
CA LEU A 39 -27.91 13.21 -2.36
C LEU A 39 -26.51 12.83 -1.85
N THR A 40 -25.83 11.85 -2.46
CA THR A 40 -24.44 11.53 -2.06
C THR A 40 -23.48 12.66 -2.38
N PHE A 41 -23.62 13.33 -3.53
CA PHE A 41 -22.85 14.53 -3.86
C PHE A 41 -23.13 15.70 -2.91
N TYR A 42 -24.41 15.92 -2.57
CA TYR A 42 -24.85 16.97 -1.65
C TYR A 42 -24.29 16.72 -0.24
N ILE A 43 -24.46 15.50 0.27
CA ILE A 43 -23.86 15.09 1.55
C ILE A 43 -22.33 15.29 1.48
N GLY A 44 -21.68 14.87 0.40
CA GLY A 44 -20.24 15.05 0.14
C GLY A 44 -19.74 16.50 0.19
N HIS A 45 -20.54 17.46 -0.30
CA HIS A 45 -20.21 18.90 -0.30
C HIS A 45 -20.63 19.62 0.99
N HIS A 46 -21.34 18.94 1.90
CA HIS A 46 -21.73 19.45 3.21
C HIS A 46 -20.97 18.70 4.33
N PRO A 47 -19.72 19.11 4.63
CA PRO A 47 -18.85 18.41 5.59
C PRO A 47 -19.42 18.39 7.02
N ASP A 48 -20.40 19.24 7.34
CA ASP A 48 -21.09 19.26 8.63
C ASP A 48 -21.95 18.02 8.88
N LEU A 49 -22.46 17.38 7.81
CA LEU A 49 -23.25 16.15 7.88
C LEU A 49 -22.38 14.89 8.09
N HIS A 50 -21.07 15.00 7.87
CA HIS A 50 -20.09 13.91 8.01
C HIS A 50 -19.48 13.81 9.41
N LYS A 51 -19.68 14.82 10.28
CA LYS A 51 -18.98 14.97 11.56
C LYS A 51 -19.17 13.81 12.56
N GLY A 52 -20.17 12.93 12.37
CA GLY A 52 -20.47 11.82 13.28
C GLY A 52 -20.25 10.40 12.74
N ALA A 53 -20.09 10.20 11.43
CA ALA A 53 -20.13 8.85 10.83
C ALA A 53 -18.84 8.43 10.12
N MET A 54 -17.91 9.34 9.89
CA MET A 54 -16.64 9.04 9.22
C MET A 54 -15.48 9.57 10.06
N SER A 55 -15.12 8.80 11.09
CA SER A 55 -13.80 8.92 11.70
C SER A 55 -12.74 8.82 10.60
N SER A 56 -11.94 9.87 10.46
CA SER A 56 -10.81 10.04 9.54
C SER A 56 -9.65 9.06 9.77
N SER A 57 -9.88 7.97 10.52
CA SER A 57 -8.87 7.02 10.97
C SER A 57 -8.68 5.80 10.06
N ARG A 58 -9.34 5.71 8.89
CA ARG A 58 -9.33 4.47 8.07
C ARG A 58 -8.26 4.41 6.96
N ASN A 59 -7.56 5.50 6.68
CA ASN A 59 -6.53 5.55 5.61
C ASN A 59 -5.14 5.88 6.16
N GLN A 60 -4.74 5.31 7.29
CA GLN A 60 -3.38 5.48 7.81
C GLN A 60 -2.62 4.16 7.72
N PHE A 61 -1.38 4.22 7.23
CA PHE A 61 -0.48 3.06 7.23
C PHE A 61 -0.12 2.70 8.67
N SER A 62 -0.17 1.41 9.02
CA SER A 62 0.22 0.97 10.36
C SER A 62 1.73 1.13 10.54
N SER A 63 2.15 1.85 11.58
CA SER A 63 3.57 2.04 11.92
C SER A 63 4.25 0.76 12.38
N THR A 64 3.51 -0.31 12.67
CA THR A 64 4.06 -1.64 12.98
C THR A 64 4.34 -2.50 11.75
N THR A 65 3.90 -2.05 10.57
CA THR A 65 4.01 -2.80 9.30
C THR A 65 4.80 -2.03 8.26
N PHE A 66 4.65 -0.70 8.28
CA PHE A 66 5.33 0.22 7.37
C PHE A 66 6.28 1.13 8.16
N PRO A 67 7.36 1.61 7.51
CA PRO A 67 8.38 2.43 8.13
C PRO A 67 7.90 3.89 8.28
N VAL A 68 6.78 4.11 8.97
CA VAL A 68 6.08 5.41 8.98
C VAL A 68 6.93 6.50 9.62
N GLN A 69 7.55 6.19 10.77
CA GLN A 69 8.38 7.15 11.50
C GLN A 69 9.74 7.33 10.81
N ALA A 70 10.36 6.26 10.31
CA ALA A 70 11.58 6.33 9.51
C ALA A 70 11.40 7.18 8.23
N ALA A 71 10.30 7.00 7.49
CA ALA A 71 10.01 7.83 6.32
C ALA A 71 9.81 9.31 6.69
N ALA A 72 9.12 9.59 7.80
CA ALA A 72 9.00 10.97 8.30
C ALA A 72 10.34 11.57 8.73
N TRP A 73 11.26 10.75 9.25
CA TRP A 73 12.63 11.16 9.55
C TRP A 73 13.41 11.49 8.27
N VAL A 74 13.31 10.66 7.22
CA VAL A 74 13.94 10.91 5.90
C VAL A 74 13.41 12.19 5.26
N GLU A 75 12.11 12.48 5.33
CA GLU A 75 11.56 13.75 4.82
C GLU A 75 12.17 14.97 5.52
N LYS A 76 12.50 14.84 6.81
CA LYS A 76 13.04 15.92 7.62
C LYS A 76 14.56 16.05 7.47
N TYR A 77 15.26 14.93 7.32
CA TYR A 77 16.71 14.83 7.23
C TYR A 77 17.07 13.87 6.08
N PRO A 78 16.88 14.29 4.83
CA PRO A 78 17.08 13.42 3.68
C PRO A 78 18.56 13.01 3.58
N PRO A 79 18.88 11.71 3.64
CA PRO A 79 20.22 11.25 3.31
C PRO A 79 20.58 11.62 1.87
N GLU A 80 21.85 11.87 1.62
CA GLU A 80 22.36 12.10 0.26
C GLU A 80 22.53 10.75 -0.46
N GLY A 81 22.43 10.77 -1.79
CA GLY A 81 22.75 9.60 -2.61
C GLY A 81 21.62 8.59 -2.79
N GLU A 82 21.98 7.38 -3.25
CA GLU A 82 21.01 6.38 -3.68
C GLU A 82 20.58 5.44 -2.56
N MET A 83 19.26 5.23 -2.43
CA MET A 83 18.67 4.36 -1.42
C MET A 83 18.71 2.89 -1.84
N PHE A 84 18.91 1.98 -0.89
CA PHE A 84 18.46 0.58 -0.97
C PHE A 84 17.33 0.33 0.05
N ASN A 85 16.16 -0.13 -0.41
CA ASN A 85 14.98 -0.30 0.44
C ASN A 85 14.48 -1.74 0.49
N TYR A 86 13.83 -2.09 1.60
CA TYR A 86 13.04 -3.31 1.69
C TYR A 86 11.90 -3.32 0.66
N PHE A 87 11.89 -4.32 -0.23
CA PHE A 87 10.95 -4.46 -1.34
C PHE A 87 9.47 -4.33 -0.93
N PRO A 88 8.97 -4.99 0.13
CA PRO A 88 7.59 -4.82 0.58
C PRO A 88 7.22 -3.38 0.98
N TRP A 89 8.19 -2.54 1.29
CA TRP A 89 7.97 -1.12 1.58
C TRP A 89 8.14 -0.21 0.36
N GLY A 90 8.61 -0.73 -0.79
CA GLY A 90 8.95 0.08 -1.95
C GLY A 90 7.82 0.99 -2.42
N GLY A 91 6.60 0.46 -2.58
CA GLY A 91 5.46 1.29 -3.00
C GLY A 91 5.08 2.37 -1.97
N TYR A 92 5.24 2.08 -0.67
CA TYR A 92 5.00 3.04 0.41
C TYR A 92 6.06 4.15 0.40
N LEU A 93 7.34 3.79 0.27
CA LEU A 93 8.45 4.73 0.23
C LEU A 93 8.41 5.58 -1.04
N LEU A 94 8.07 4.99 -2.19
CA LEU A 94 7.85 5.73 -3.43
C LEU A 94 6.75 6.78 -3.25
N TYR A 95 5.60 6.40 -2.67
CA TYR A 95 4.51 7.33 -2.41
C TYR A 95 4.91 8.48 -1.47
N ARG A 96 5.72 8.22 -0.44
CA ARG A 96 6.06 9.20 0.60
C ARG A 96 7.23 10.11 0.21
N LEU A 97 8.23 9.58 -0.48
CA LEU A 97 9.53 10.24 -0.62
C LEU A 97 9.80 10.76 -2.03
N TRP A 98 9.03 10.35 -3.04
CA TRP A 98 9.16 10.88 -4.39
C TRP A 98 8.73 12.35 -4.45
N PRO A 99 9.42 13.23 -5.20
CA PRO A 99 10.59 12.97 -6.07
C PRO A 99 11.95 13.12 -5.39
N ALA A 100 11.98 13.39 -4.08
CA ALA A 100 13.23 13.69 -3.38
C ALA A 100 14.15 12.48 -3.22
N GLN A 101 13.58 11.29 -3.06
CA GLN A 101 14.32 10.02 -2.93
C GLN A 101 13.74 8.99 -3.89
N ASN A 102 14.60 8.29 -4.63
CA ASN A 102 14.19 7.22 -5.52
C ASN A 102 14.27 5.88 -4.78
N VAL A 103 13.28 5.01 -5.00
CA VAL A 103 13.32 3.64 -4.49
C VAL A 103 14.25 2.79 -5.34
N PHE A 104 14.97 1.87 -4.69
CA PHE A 104 15.74 0.84 -5.38
C PHE A 104 14.82 -0.11 -6.13
N ILE A 105 13.76 -0.56 -5.44
CA ILE A 105 12.78 -1.49 -5.98
C ILE A 105 11.41 -1.32 -5.30
N ASP A 106 10.35 -1.51 -6.08
CA ASP A 106 8.99 -1.62 -5.60
C ASP A 106 8.23 -2.76 -6.31
N GLY A 107 6.92 -2.87 -6.05
CA GLY A 107 6.07 -3.93 -6.60
C GLY A 107 5.86 -3.89 -8.12
N GLN A 108 6.41 -2.91 -8.85
CA GLN A 108 6.34 -2.80 -10.30
C GLN A 108 7.42 -3.66 -10.99
N THR A 109 7.54 -4.93 -10.56
CA THR A 109 8.60 -5.87 -10.96
C THR A 109 8.71 -6.10 -12.47
N ASP A 110 7.62 -5.92 -13.22
CA ASP A 110 7.60 -6.05 -14.68
C ASP A 110 8.55 -5.07 -15.39
N PHE A 111 8.87 -3.93 -14.76
CA PHE A 111 9.80 -2.93 -15.31
C PHE A 111 11.26 -3.18 -14.95
N TYR A 112 11.52 -3.84 -13.82
CA TYR A 112 12.87 -4.03 -13.28
C TYR A 112 13.57 -5.27 -13.86
N GLY A 113 12.80 -6.29 -14.24
CA GLY A 113 13.32 -7.52 -14.82
C GLY A 113 13.97 -8.48 -13.83
N GLU A 114 14.31 -9.67 -14.34
CA GLU A 114 14.83 -10.77 -13.53
C GLU A 114 16.21 -10.46 -12.92
N THR A 115 17.09 -9.78 -13.66
CA THR A 115 18.46 -9.49 -13.21
C THR A 115 18.46 -8.68 -11.93
N LEU A 116 17.73 -7.55 -11.87
CA LEU A 116 17.65 -6.72 -10.67
C LEU A 116 17.02 -7.50 -9.50
N THR A 117 15.98 -8.29 -9.78
CA THR A 117 15.31 -9.10 -8.75
C THR A 117 16.28 -10.10 -8.10
N ARG A 118 17.13 -10.76 -8.89
CA ARG A 118 18.16 -11.69 -8.38
C ARG A 118 19.28 -10.98 -7.61
N GLN A 119 19.67 -9.79 -8.05
CA GLN A 119 20.66 -8.97 -7.33
C GLN A 119 20.10 -8.49 -5.98
N TYR A 120 18.85 -8.03 -5.96
CA TYR A 120 18.14 -7.68 -4.73
C TYR A 120 18.06 -8.88 -3.78
N GLU A 121 17.66 -10.06 -4.28
CA GLU A 121 17.63 -11.30 -3.50
C GLU A 121 18.99 -11.64 -2.91
N ARG A 122 20.07 -11.54 -3.70
CA ARG A 122 21.44 -11.76 -3.22
C ARG A 122 21.79 -10.85 -2.04
N VAL A 123 21.41 -9.58 -2.11
CA VAL A 123 21.64 -8.61 -1.03
C VAL A 123 20.89 -8.99 0.24
N ILE A 124 19.58 -9.22 0.15
CA ILE A 124 18.78 -9.50 1.36
C ILE A 124 19.04 -10.89 1.96
N THR A 125 19.66 -11.80 1.21
CA THR A 125 20.05 -13.14 1.68
C THR A 125 21.54 -13.25 2.04
N LEU A 126 22.31 -12.17 1.91
CA LEU A 126 23.76 -12.14 2.15
C LEU A 126 24.51 -13.19 1.30
N GLY A 127 24.08 -13.39 0.06
CA GLY A 127 24.77 -14.27 -0.87
C GLY A 127 26.16 -13.74 -1.25
N ASP A 128 27.05 -14.60 -1.74
CA ASP A 128 28.41 -14.23 -2.11
C ASP A 128 28.46 -12.99 -3.03
N GLY A 129 29.25 -11.99 -2.63
CA GLY A 129 29.41 -10.72 -3.35
C GLY A 129 28.13 -9.87 -3.33
N TRP A 130 27.46 -9.80 -2.19
CA TRP A 130 26.28 -8.94 -2.04
C TRP A 130 26.67 -7.47 -1.89
N GLU A 131 27.82 -7.20 -1.28
CA GLU A 131 28.42 -5.88 -1.12
C GLU A 131 28.71 -5.25 -2.50
N ASP A 132 29.21 -6.06 -3.44
CA ASP A 132 29.47 -5.66 -4.82
C ASP A 132 28.20 -5.15 -5.51
N VAL A 133 27.01 -5.65 -5.15
CA VAL A 133 25.74 -5.15 -5.68
C VAL A 133 25.47 -3.75 -5.15
N LEU A 134 25.66 -3.50 -3.85
CA LEU A 134 25.48 -2.18 -3.27
C LEU A 134 26.46 -1.16 -3.88
N GLU A 135 27.70 -1.58 -4.12
CA GLU A 135 28.70 -0.76 -4.83
C GLU A 135 28.32 -0.51 -6.29
N GLN A 136 27.89 -1.54 -7.02
CA GLN A 136 27.49 -1.44 -8.43
C GLN A 136 26.38 -0.41 -8.65
N TYR A 137 25.43 -0.34 -7.73
CA TYR A 137 24.31 0.60 -7.79
C TYR A 137 24.59 1.94 -7.11
N GLY A 138 25.77 2.12 -6.53
CA GLY A 138 26.14 3.35 -5.82
C GLY A 138 25.23 3.62 -4.62
N VAL A 139 24.83 2.58 -3.88
CA VAL A 139 23.95 2.73 -2.73
C VAL A 139 24.68 3.49 -1.62
N ASP A 140 24.12 4.60 -1.17
CA ASP A 140 24.71 5.45 -0.13
C ASP A 140 23.99 5.32 1.22
N TRP A 141 22.74 4.85 1.19
CA TRP A 141 21.96 4.60 2.41
C TRP A 141 20.95 3.48 2.25
N VAL A 142 20.62 2.82 3.35
CA VAL A 142 19.79 1.60 3.37
C VAL A 142 18.64 1.79 4.37
N ILE A 143 17.42 1.39 4.00
CA ILE A 143 16.27 1.30 4.91
C ILE A 143 15.66 -0.11 4.92
N MET A 144 15.72 -0.77 6.08
CA MET A 144 15.36 -2.18 6.24
C MET A 144 14.64 -2.46 7.56
N PRO A 145 13.94 -3.61 7.70
CA PRO A 145 13.46 -4.10 8.98
C PRO A 145 14.60 -4.31 9.96
N VAL A 146 14.42 -3.88 11.21
CA VAL A 146 15.45 -3.96 12.26
C VAL A 146 15.98 -5.36 12.53
N ASP A 147 15.19 -6.39 12.22
CA ASP A 147 15.43 -7.81 12.46
C ASP A 147 15.78 -8.60 11.17
N SER A 148 16.15 -7.90 10.10
CA SER A 148 16.59 -8.53 8.85
C SER A 148 18.06 -8.92 8.87
N ALA A 149 18.41 -10.01 8.17
CA ALA A 149 19.80 -10.48 8.04
C ALA A 149 20.74 -9.38 7.51
N LEU A 150 20.27 -8.58 6.54
CA LEU A 150 21.03 -7.44 6.03
C LEU A 150 21.28 -6.38 7.10
N SER A 151 20.32 -6.11 7.99
CA SER A 151 20.53 -5.14 9.07
C SER A 151 21.57 -5.62 10.07
N ASP A 152 21.57 -6.92 10.41
CA ASP A 152 22.59 -7.51 11.28
C ASP A 152 24.00 -7.44 10.64
N ALA A 153 24.10 -7.71 9.34
CA ALA A 153 25.35 -7.60 8.60
C ALA A 153 25.89 -6.16 8.58
N LEU A 154 25.04 -5.19 8.22
CA LEU A 154 25.45 -3.78 8.14
C LEU A 154 25.85 -3.20 9.50
N ARG A 155 25.26 -3.66 10.61
CA ARG A 155 25.70 -3.27 11.97
C ARG A 155 27.12 -3.75 12.30
N ALA A 156 27.56 -4.86 11.71
CA ALA A 156 28.87 -5.43 11.96
C ALA A 156 29.97 -4.79 11.09
N GLU A 157 29.58 -4.09 10.02
CA GLU A 157 30.50 -3.38 9.14
C GLU A 157 30.91 -2.01 9.71
N LEU A 158 32.19 -1.67 9.58
CA LEU A 158 32.72 -0.38 10.05
C LEU A 158 32.41 0.79 9.11
N THR A 159 31.97 0.50 7.89
CA THR A 159 31.68 1.49 6.84
C THR A 159 30.28 2.06 6.93
N TRP A 160 29.38 1.41 7.67
CA TRP A 160 27.99 1.83 7.79
C TRP A 160 27.69 2.34 9.20
N GLU A 161 26.98 3.46 9.28
CA GLU A 161 26.55 4.06 10.54
C GLU A 161 25.02 4.06 10.64
N VAL A 162 24.49 3.80 11.84
CA VAL A 162 23.05 3.85 12.10
C VAL A 162 22.62 5.31 12.26
N ALA A 163 21.89 5.83 11.27
CA ALA A 163 21.38 7.20 11.28
C ALA A 163 20.02 7.32 11.99
N TYR A 164 19.21 6.26 11.93
CA TYR A 164 17.90 6.19 12.55
C TYR A 164 17.53 4.75 12.89
N GLU A 165 16.84 4.53 14.00
CA GLU A 165 16.31 3.22 14.39
C GLU A 165 15.03 3.38 15.23
N ASP A 166 13.99 2.62 14.90
CA ASP A 166 12.80 2.42 15.73
C ASP A 166 12.43 0.93 15.81
N ALA A 167 11.25 0.60 16.36
CA ALA A 167 10.83 -0.79 16.51
C ALA A 167 10.50 -1.52 15.19
N THR A 168 10.48 -0.83 14.05
CA THR A 168 10.06 -1.36 12.74
C THR A 168 11.17 -1.24 11.71
N ALA A 169 11.87 -0.12 11.65
CA ALA A 169 12.88 0.14 10.63
C ALA A 169 14.18 0.71 11.20
N ILE A 170 15.26 0.39 10.52
CA ILE A 170 16.59 0.95 10.71
C ILE A 170 17.06 1.59 9.41
N ILE A 171 17.77 2.71 9.53
CA ILE A 171 18.43 3.40 8.43
C ILE A 171 19.94 3.41 8.67
N PHE A 172 20.68 2.93 7.67
CA PHE A 172 22.14 3.01 7.61
C PHE A 172 22.56 4.04 6.58
N VAL A 173 23.66 4.73 6.82
CA VAL A 173 24.32 5.67 5.90
C VAL A 173 25.83 5.37 5.87
N ARG A 174 26.52 5.71 4.79
CA ARG A 174 27.98 5.60 4.67
C ARG A 174 28.63 6.83 4.04
#